data_AF-A0A6A6A7B4-F1
#
_entry.id   AF-A0A6A6A7B4-F1
#
_cell.length_a   1.000
_cell.length_b   1.000
_cell.length_c   1.000
_cell.angle_alpha   90.00
_cell.angle_beta   90.00
_cell.angle_gamma   90.00
#
_symmetry.space_group_name_H-M   'P 1'
#
loop_
_entity.id
_entity.type
_entity.pdbx_description
1 polymer ?
#
loop_
_entity_poly.entity_id
_entity_poly.type
_entity_poly.pdbx_seq_one_letter_code
_entity_poly.pdbx_strand_id
1 'polypeptide(L)'
;MNTQKDQTMSTSRPFPSVTGGCFCNKIRYRLLTAPLFCCACYCSDCQKMSGSAFVTYAMIETSNISIESAVKPTMVTFAPKPGLVSIRAECPQCRIQVWGHDRSWGTAVADVRVGTLDYPSLMEPDVHAFVEGKVDWMRLPEGAKTTVKDSNYRDHWPKSSLQRLDLCLARAAEVAKRKEESSASEVTKTTGDARDVEESGGEGDKTPTGVDVDADADADADGDGKEDEDDEAFERRFRATEKALQERLERLSLKLNEDKQDDTSI
;
A
#
# COMPACT_ATOMS: atom_id res chain seq x y z
N MET A 1 -9.31 -45.12 22.25
CA MET A 1 -9.95 -43.85 22.65
C MET A 1 -8.87 -42.78 22.63
N ASN A 2 -8.77 -42.02 21.55
CA ASN A 2 -8.01 -40.77 21.58
C ASN A 2 -8.65 -39.78 20.63
N THR A 3 -9.00 -38.64 21.21
CA THR A 3 -9.91 -37.62 20.70
C THR A 3 -9.16 -36.72 19.72
N GLN A 4 -9.55 -36.75 18.44
CA GLN A 4 -9.26 -35.65 17.52
C GLN A 4 -10.15 -34.47 17.91
N LYS A 5 -9.54 -33.35 18.30
CA LYS A 5 -10.17 -32.04 18.21
C LYS A 5 -9.51 -31.32 17.05
N ASP A 6 -10.30 -31.15 15.99
CA ASP A 6 -10.03 -30.34 14.81
C ASP A 6 -9.61 -28.92 15.20
N GLN A 7 -8.48 -28.48 14.65
CA GLN A 7 -8.09 -27.08 14.58
C GLN A 7 -8.67 -26.50 13.29
N THR A 8 -9.73 -25.71 13.41
CA THR A 8 -10.18 -24.80 12.36
C THR A 8 -9.34 -23.52 12.41
N MET A 9 -8.19 -23.52 11.73
CA MET A 9 -7.50 -22.28 11.34
C MET A 9 -7.96 -21.96 9.92
N SER A 10 -8.75 -20.90 9.78
CA SER A 10 -9.12 -20.31 8.49
C SER A 10 -7.84 -19.91 7.75
N THR A 11 -7.46 -20.68 6.74
CA THR A 11 -6.29 -20.40 5.90
C THR A 11 -6.69 -19.41 4.81
N SER A 12 -6.60 -18.11 5.09
CA SER A 12 -6.54 -17.13 4.00
C SER A 12 -5.33 -17.47 3.14
N ARG A 13 -5.52 -17.57 1.81
CA ARG A 13 -4.44 -17.92 0.89
C ARG A 13 -3.35 -16.85 1.00
N PRO A 14 -2.06 -17.23 1.05
CA PRO A 14 -0.99 -16.25 1.14
C PRO A 14 -0.99 -15.38 -0.12
N PHE A 15 -1.06 -14.07 0.06
CA PHE A 15 -0.88 -13.12 -1.02
C PHE A 15 0.50 -13.38 -1.67
N PRO A 16 0.55 -13.53 -2.99
CA PRO A 16 1.78 -13.85 -3.66
C PRO A 16 2.78 -12.70 -3.57
N SER A 17 4.07 -13.04 -3.45
CA SER A 17 5.09 -12.05 -3.10
C SER A 17 5.33 -11.05 -4.25
N VAL A 18 4.70 -9.89 -4.18
CA VAL A 18 4.98 -8.77 -5.09
C VAL A 18 6.12 -7.95 -4.51
N THR A 19 7.28 -7.99 -5.17
CA THR A 19 8.46 -7.22 -4.80
C THR A 19 8.73 -6.09 -5.78
N GLY A 20 9.48 -5.09 -5.31
CA GLY A 20 9.93 -3.98 -6.12
C GLY A 20 11.19 -3.34 -5.56
N GLY A 21 11.65 -2.31 -6.24
CA GLY A 21 12.82 -1.54 -5.86
C GLY A 21 13.01 -0.29 -6.69
N CYS A 22 13.88 0.58 -6.22
CA CYS A 22 14.31 1.73 -7.02
C CYS A 22 15.27 1.30 -8.13
N PHE A 23 15.51 2.19 -9.11
CA PHE A 23 16.39 1.92 -10.25
C PHE A 23 17.80 1.42 -9.86
N CYS A 24 18.41 1.99 -8.82
CA CYS A 24 19.75 1.56 -8.37
C CYS A 24 19.74 0.35 -7.44
N ASN A 25 18.58 -0.28 -7.21
CA ASN A 25 18.37 -1.46 -6.35
C ASN A 25 18.76 -1.30 -4.87
N LYS A 26 19.06 -0.08 -4.41
CA LYS A 26 19.38 0.17 -3.00
C LYS A 26 18.16 0.09 -2.10
N ILE A 27 17.01 0.50 -2.61
CA ILE A 27 15.72 0.27 -1.96
C ILE A 27 15.12 -0.98 -2.57
N ARG A 28 14.75 -1.94 -1.70
CA ARG A 28 13.95 -3.11 -2.02
C ARG A 28 12.77 -3.16 -1.07
N TYR A 29 11.59 -3.44 -1.61
CA TYR A 29 10.37 -3.52 -0.83
C TYR A 29 9.48 -4.67 -1.31
N ARG A 30 8.52 -5.05 -0.47
CA ARG A 30 7.51 -6.06 -0.73
C ARG A 30 6.12 -5.52 -0.37
N LEU A 31 5.13 -5.81 -1.21
CA LEU A 31 3.72 -5.61 -0.88
C LEU A 31 3.21 -6.88 -0.18
N LEU A 32 2.58 -6.69 0.97
CA LEU A 32 2.11 -7.78 1.83
C LEU A 32 0.70 -8.26 1.48
N THR A 33 -0.04 -7.49 0.67
CA THR A 33 -1.39 -7.81 0.21
C THR A 33 -1.66 -7.16 -1.15
N ALA A 34 -2.79 -7.50 -1.76
CA ALA A 34 -3.25 -6.92 -3.00
C ALA A 34 -3.50 -5.42 -2.82
N PRO A 35 -3.11 -4.58 -3.80
CA PRO A 35 -3.48 -3.17 -3.80
C PRO A 35 -4.99 -3.00 -3.69
N LEU A 36 -5.41 -1.90 -3.09
CA LEU A 36 -6.79 -1.44 -3.07
C LEU A 36 -7.30 -1.16 -4.48
N PHE A 37 -6.47 -0.52 -5.30
CA PHE A 37 -6.87 -0.09 -6.64
C PHE A 37 -5.66 0.34 -7.48
N CYS A 38 -5.66 0.06 -8.78
CA CYS A 38 -4.61 0.46 -9.72
C CYS A 38 -5.12 1.53 -10.69
N CYS A 39 -4.33 2.58 -10.91
CA CYS A 39 -4.73 3.72 -11.73
C CYS A 39 -3.61 4.16 -12.68
N ALA A 40 -3.98 4.45 -13.92
CA ALA A 40 -3.15 5.20 -14.86
C ALA A 40 -3.64 6.65 -14.93
N CYS A 41 -2.85 7.60 -14.43
CA CYS A 41 -3.20 9.02 -14.42
C CYS A 41 -2.48 9.79 -15.52
N TYR A 42 -3.28 10.52 -16.30
CA TYR A 42 -2.84 11.28 -17.46
C TYR A 42 -2.75 12.79 -17.21
N CYS A 43 -2.89 13.25 -15.98
CA CYS A 43 -2.80 14.69 -15.69
C CYS A 43 -1.38 15.24 -15.94
N SER A 44 -1.28 16.54 -16.22
CA SER A 44 0.00 17.19 -16.51
C SER A 44 1.03 17.08 -15.39
N ASP A 45 0.57 17.05 -14.13
CA ASP A 45 1.45 16.95 -12.96
C ASP A 45 2.08 15.56 -12.90
N CYS A 46 1.30 14.50 -13.16
CA CYS A 46 1.81 13.13 -13.27
C CYS A 46 2.81 12.97 -14.43
N GLN A 47 2.53 13.57 -15.58
CA GLN A 47 3.45 13.57 -16.72
C GLN A 47 4.78 14.24 -16.37
N LYS A 48 4.73 15.47 -15.83
CA LYS A 48 5.93 16.22 -15.44
C LYS A 48 6.75 15.52 -14.35
N MET A 49 6.09 14.91 -13.37
CA MET A 49 6.77 14.21 -12.27
C MET A 49 7.48 12.93 -12.74
N SER A 50 6.94 12.23 -13.74
CA SER A 50 7.51 10.97 -14.21
C SER A 50 8.37 11.09 -15.45
N GLY A 51 8.23 12.19 -16.21
CA GLY A 51 8.77 12.29 -17.56
C GLY A 51 8.11 11.35 -18.58
N SER A 52 7.03 10.67 -18.19
CA SER A 52 6.28 9.73 -19.04
C SER A 52 4.96 10.36 -19.52
N ALA A 53 4.30 9.72 -20.49
CA ALA A 53 2.98 10.11 -20.96
C ALA A 53 1.87 9.95 -19.89
N PHE A 54 2.12 9.15 -18.85
CA PHE A 54 1.24 8.95 -17.70
C PHE A 54 2.03 8.31 -16.55
N VAL A 55 1.45 8.37 -15.34
CA VAL A 55 1.91 7.57 -14.19
C VAL A 55 0.95 6.43 -13.96
N THR A 56 1.50 5.22 -13.79
CA THR A 56 0.73 4.10 -13.23
C THR A 56 1.11 3.94 -11.77
N TYR A 57 0.11 3.96 -10.90
CA TYR A 57 0.29 3.74 -9.47
C TYR A 57 -0.75 2.77 -8.91
N ALA A 58 -0.32 2.00 -7.91
CA ALA A 58 -1.15 1.07 -7.16
C ALA A 58 -1.33 1.63 -5.74
N MET A 59 -2.58 1.83 -5.35
CA MET A 59 -2.93 2.31 -4.01
C MET A 59 -2.96 1.13 -3.04
N ILE A 60 -2.26 1.25 -1.93
CA ILE A 60 -2.21 0.23 -0.88
C ILE A 60 -2.08 0.89 0.48
N GLU A 61 -2.57 0.26 1.54
CA GLU A 61 -2.31 0.71 2.90
C GLU A 61 -0.80 0.74 3.14
N THR A 62 -0.27 1.85 3.66
CA THR A 62 1.18 2.02 3.85
C THR A 62 1.77 0.95 4.77
N SER A 63 0.98 0.44 5.73
CA SER A 63 1.37 -0.66 6.62
C SER A 63 1.61 -1.98 5.90
N ASN A 64 1.11 -2.13 4.67
CA ASN A 64 1.30 -3.31 3.84
C ASN A 64 2.50 -3.20 2.89
N ILE A 65 3.37 -2.19 3.09
CA ILE A 65 4.66 -2.07 2.40
C ILE A 65 5.77 -2.43 3.38
N SER A 66 6.44 -3.55 3.14
CA SER A 66 7.63 -3.96 3.88
C SER A 66 8.90 -3.52 3.15
N ILE A 67 9.80 -2.81 3.83
CA ILE A 67 11.12 -2.48 3.28
C ILE A 67 12.08 -3.61 3.64
N GLU A 68 12.60 -4.29 2.63
CA GLU A 68 13.50 -5.45 2.78
C GLU A 68 14.99 -5.04 2.79
N SER A 69 15.30 -3.85 2.27
CA SER A 69 16.66 -3.31 2.24
C SER A 69 17.01 -2.50 3.49
N ALA A 70 18.31 -2.45 3.84
CA ALA A 70 18.78 -1.56 4.90
C ALA A 70 18.59 -0.06 4.59
N VAL A 71 18.69 0.32 3.31
CA VAL A 71 18.45 1.71 2.88
C VAL A 71 16.96 1.97 2.85
N LYS A 72 16.53 3.03 3.55
CA LYS A 72 15.15 3.51 3.56
C LYS A 72 14.97 4.70 2.60
N PRO A 73 13.76 4.89 2.04
CA PRO A 73 13.47 6.09 1.27
C PRO A 73 13.50 7.33 2.16
N THR A 74 13.91 8.44 1.57
CA THR A 74 13.77 9.77 2.15
C THR A 74 12.37 10.28 1.84
N MET A 75 11.65 10.73 2.87
CA MET A 75 10.36 11.39 2.69
C MET A 75 10.58 12.86 2.31
N VAL A 76 10.18 13.21 1.10
CA VAL A 76 10.31 14.57 0.55
C VAL A 76 8.92 15.19 0.47
N THR A 77 8.69 16.24 1.25
CA THR A 77 7.41 16.96 1.29
C THR A 77 7.50 18.22 0.44
N PHE A 78 6.48 18.47 -0.38
CA PHE A 78 6.32 19.73 -1.10
C PHE A 78 4.84 20.06 -1.28
N ALA A 79 4.54 21.35 -1.46
CA ALA A 79 3.19 21.85 -1.68
C ALA A 79 3.07 22.29 -3.15
N PRO A 80 2.63 21.42 -4.07
CA PRO A 80 2.54 21.77 -5.48
C PRO A 80 1.51 22.87 -5.75
N LYS A 81 0.47 22.98 -4.90
CA LYS A 81 -0.60 23.98 -4.96
C LYS A 81 -1.01 24.37 -3.54
N PRO A 82 -1.54 25.57 -3.31
CA PRO A 82 -2.12 25.93 -2.02
C PRO A 82 -3.15 24.90 -1.57
N GLY A 83 -3.02 24.42 -0.32
CA GLY A 83 -3.94 23.42 0.26
C GLY A 83 -3.67 21.96 -0.15
N LEU A 84 -2.69 21.68 -1.02
CA LEU A 84 -2.29 20.32 -1.38
C LEU A 84 -0.87 20.06 -0.89
N VAL A 85 -0.71 19.05 -0.03
CA VAL A 85 0.60 18.56 0.43
C VAL A 85 0.85 17.21 -0.23
N SER A 86 1.99 17.08 -0.91
CA SER A 86 2.46 15.83 -1.46
C SER A 86 3.69 15.38 -0.69
N ILE A 87 3.73 14.10 -0.31
CA ILE A 87 4.89 13.46 0.31
C ILE A 87 5.37 12.34 -0.60
N ARG A 88 6.64 12.37 -1.00
CA ARG A 88 7.24 11.36 -1.86
C ARG A 88 8.28 10.55 -1.10
N ALA A 89 8.19 9.24 -1.18
CA ALA A 89 9.22 8.33 -0.72
C ALA A 89 10.23 8.12 -1.86
N GLU A 90 11.38 8.79 -1.77
CA GLU A 90 12.41 8.78 -2.81
C GLU A 90 13.66 8.03 -2.39
N CYS A 91 14.31 7.37 -3.34
CA CYS A 91 15.63 6.81 -3.10
C CYS A 91 16.66 7.92 -2.84
N PRO A 92 17.41 7.88 -1.72
CA PRO A 92 18.43 8.90 -1.45
C PRO A 92 19.56 8.92 -2.48
N GLN A 93 19.78 7.80 -3.20
CA GLN A 93 20.84 7.67 -4.19
C GLN A 93 20.39 8.02 -5.61
N CYS A 94 19.35 7.36 -6.14
CA CYS A 94 18.91 7.56 -7.53
C CYS A 94 17.71 8.52 -7.67
N ARG A 95 17.16 9.02 -6.56
CA ARG A 95 16.00 9.94 -6.53
C ARG A 95 14.69 9.42 -7.13
N ILE A 96 14.65 8.15 -7.54
CA ILE A 96 13.41 7.50 -7.96
C ILE A 96 12.43 7.45 -6.80
N GLN A 97 11.23 7.96 -7.04
CA GLN A 97 10.08 7.81 -6.17
C GLN A 97 9.56 6.37 -6.24
N VAL A 98 9.52 5.67 -5.11
CA VAL A 98 8.96 4.31 -5.00
C VAL A 98 7.49 4.33 -4.62
N TRP A 99 7.05 5.30 -3.81
CA TRP A 99 5.64 5.61 -3.59
C TRP A 99 5.42 7.08 -3.21
N GLY A 100 4.17 7.53 -3.23
CA GLY A 100 3.77 8.86 -2.77
C GLY A 100 2.58 8.82 -1.82
N HIS A 101 2.28 9.97 -1.23
CA HIS A 101 1.07 10.26 -0.49
C HIS A 101 0.51 11.56 -1.07
N ASP A 102 -0.28 11.43 -2.13
CA ASP A 102 -0.72 12.58 -2.95
C ASP A 102 -2.22 12.89 -2.77
N ARG A 103 -2.92 12.10 -1.95
CA ARG A 103 -4.35 12.23 -1.65
C ARG A 103 -4.61 12.77 -0.24
N SER A 104 -5.86 13.17 0.01
CA SER A 104 -6.35 13.63 1.32
C SER A 104 -6.38 12.55 2.41
N TRP A 105 -5.82 11.38 2.17
CA TRP A 105 -5.71 10.26 3.11
C TRP A 105 -4.45 10.32 3.98
N GLY A 106 -3.65 11.36 3.83
CA GLY A 106 -2.38 11.51 4.54
C GLY A 106 -1.44 10.35 4.22
N THR A 107 -0.66 9.91 5.21
CA THR A 107 0.31 8.81 5.05
C THR A 107 -0.27 7.42 5.23
N ALA A 108 -1.60 7.29 5.43
CA ALA A 108 -2.25 6.00 5.68
C ALA A 108 -2.25 5.10 4.43
N VAL A 109 -2.38 5.71 3.26
CA VAL A 109 -2.40 5.05 1.95
C VAL A 109 -1.24 5.55 1.12
N ALA A 110 -0.54 4.64 0.47
CA ALA A 110 0.58 4.90 -0.40
C ALA A 110 0.21 4.65 -1.87
N ASP A 111 0.62 5.57 -2.74
CA ASP A 111 0.55 5.45 -4.20
C ASP A 111 1.86 4.84 -4.72
N VAL A 112 1.96 3.51 -4.73
CA VAL A 112 3.16 2.78 -5.18
C VAL A 112 3.34 2.95 -6.67
N ARG A 113 4.54 3.37 -7.11
CA ARG A 113 4.83 3.52 -8.54
C ARG A 113 4.97 2.15 -9.17
N VAL A 114 4.01 1.75 -10.01
CA VAL A 114 3.94 0.41 -10.61
C VAL A 114 5.22 0.06 -11.37
N GLY A 115 5.81 1.03 -12.08
CA GLY A 115 7.07 0.83 -12.80
C GLY A 115 8.30 0.53 -11.92
N THR A 116 8.17 0.59 -10.59
CA THR A 116 9.22 0.20 -9.63
C THR A 116 9.02 -1.21 -9.08
N LEU A 117 7.94 -1.90 -9.47
CA LEU A 117 7.74 -3.32 -9.17
C LEU A 117 8.63 -4.18 -10.08
N ASP A 118 9.05 -5.34 -9.58
CA ASP A 118 9.82 -6.30 -10.39
C ASP A 118 8.96 -6.86 -11.55
N TYR A 119 7.65 -6.93 -11.35
CA TYR A 119 6.67 -7.42 -12.33
C TYR A 119 5.51 -6.42 -12.49
N PRO A 120 5.74 -5.28 -13.16
CA PRO A 120 4.75 -4.21 -13.28
C PRO A 120 3.47 -4.63 -14.02
N SER A 121 3.56 -5.63 -14.90
CA SER A 121 2.41 -6.16 -15.65
C SER A 121 1.34 -6.83 -14.79
N LEU A 122 1.62 -7.10 -13.51
CA LEU A 122 0.62 -7.59 -12.57
C LEU A 122 -0.38 -6.49 -12.15
N MET A 123 -0.02 -5.23 -12.34
CA MET A 123 -0.81 -4.07 -11.93
C MET A 123 -1.43 -3.38 -13.15
N GLU A 124 -2.32 -4.10 -13.82
CA GLU A 124 -3.15 -3.51 -14.87
C GLU A 124 -4.02 -2.39 -14.28
N PRO A 125 -4.11 -1.21 -14.92
CA PRO A 125 -4.95 -0.13 -14.42
C PRO A 125 -6.43 -0.54 -14.40
N ASP A 126 -7.07 -0.42 -13.24
CA ASP A 126 -8.53 -0.56 -13.11
C ASP A 126 -9.24 0.64 -13.74
N VAL A 127 -8.57 1.79 -13.81
CA VAL A 127 -9.06 3.01 -14.45
C VAL A 127 -7.94 3.82 -15.10
N HIS A 128 -8.28 4.49 -16.19
CA HIS A 128 -7.49 5.56 -16.79
C HIS A 128 -8.12 6.90 -16.39
N ALA A 129 -7.45 7.64 -15.50
CA ALA A 129 -7.96 8.89 -14.92
C ALA A 129 -7.37 10.14 -15.59
N PHE A 130 -8.14 11.21 -15.64
CA PHE A 130 -7.78 12.48 -16.30
C PHE A 130 -7.43 12.30 -17.78
N VAL A 131 -8.17 11.46 -18.50
CA VAL A 131 -7.86 11.10 -19.89
C VAL A 131 -7.90 12.28 -20.86
N GLU A 132 -8.49 13.41 -20.48
CA GLU A 132 -8.40 14.68 -21.20
C GLU A 132 -6.97 15.22 -21.29
N GLY A 133 -6.09 14.84 -20.36
CA GLY A 133 -4.67 15.20 -20.38
C GLY A 133 -3.81 14.22 -21.18
N LYS A 134 -4.37 13.12 -21.67
CA LYS A 134 -3.63 12.07 -22.41
C LYS A 134 -3.09 12.64 -23.72
N VAL A 135 -1.81 12.39 -23.98
CA VAL A 135 -1.18 12.71 -25.27
C VAL A 135 -1.92 12.07 -26.46
N ASP A 136 -2.03 12.80 -27.57
CA ASP A 136 -2.92 12.44 -28.69
C ASP A 136 -2.57 11.11 -29.35
N TRP A 137 -1.28 10.79 -29.44
CA TRP A 137 -0.80 9.55 -30.08
C TRP A 137 -1.06 8.29 -29.25
N MET A 138 -1.42 8.42 -27.97
CA MET A 138 -1.63 7.27 -27.10
C MET A 138 -3.04 6.73 -27.25
N ARG A 139 -3.18 5.42 -27.47
CA ARG A 139 -4.47 4.73 -27.54
C ARG A 139 -4.69 3.91 -26.27
N LEU A 140 -5.91 3.93 -25.75
CA LEU A 140 -6.31 3.08 -24.64
C LEU A 140 -6.83 1.74 -25.18
N PRO A 141 -6.71 0.65 -24.40
CA PRO A 141 -7.34 -0.63 -24.74
C PRO A 141 -8.85 -0.47 -24.96
N GLU A 142 -9.42 -1.31 -25.80
CA GLU A 142 -10.87 -1.36 -25.99
C GLU A 142 -11.56 -1.75 -24.67
N GLY A 143 -12.64 -1.05 -24.31
CA GLY A 143 -13.36 -1.28 -23.05
C GLY A 143 -12.66 -0.75 -21.79
N ALA A 144 -11.52 -0.04 -21.91
CA ALA A 144 -10.85 0.57 -20.78
C ALA A 144 -11.77 1.55 -20.04
N LYS A 145 -11.89 1.41 -18.72
CA LYS A 145 -12.63 2.35 -17.88
C LYS A 145 -11.86 3.68 -17.85
N THR A 146 -12.57 4.77 -18.10
CA THR A 146 -11.97 6.12 -18.15
C THR A 146 -12.73 7.09 -17.27
N THR A 147 -12.00 8.06 -16.71
CA THR A 147 -12.62 9.18 -16.00
C THR A 147 -12.03 10.50 -16.49
N VAL A 148 -12.89 11.50 -16.55
CA VAL A 148 -12.53 12.90 -16.81
C VAL A 148 -12.52 13.65 -15.49
N LYS A 149 -11.52 14.51 -15.29
CA LYS A 149 -11.29 15.26 -14.05
C LYS A 149 -11.17 14.35 -12.81
N ASP A 150 -11.18 14.97 -11.64
CA ASP A 150 -11.16 14.27 -10.36
C ASP A 150 -12.55 13.70 -10.06
N SER A 151 -12.81 12.51 -10.61
CA SER A 151 -14.02 11.72 -10.37
C SER A 151 -14.00 11.12 -8.96
N ASN A 152 -15.17 10.99 -8.33
CA ASN A 152 -15.28 10.34 -7.03
C ASN A 152 -14.81 8.88 -7.12
N TYR A 153 -13.74 8.55 -6.39
CA TYR A 153 -13.14 7.22 -6.40
C TYR A 153 -14.12 6.13 -5.94
N ARG A 154 -15.10 6.46 -5.08
CA ARG A 154 -16.09 5.51 -4.58
C ARG A 154 -17.02 4.97 -5.67
N ASP A 155 -17.11 5.65 -6.81
CA ASP A 155 -17.96 5.22 -7.94
C ASP A 155 -17.31 4.11 -8.78
N HIS A 156 -16.00 3.88 -8.62
CA HIS A 156 -15.22 3.00 -9.50
C HIS A 156 -14.50 1.87 -8.78
N TRP A 157 -14.37 1.95 -7.45
CA TRP A 157 -13.59 1.01 -6.66
C TRP A 157 -14.41 -0.24 -6.28
N PRO A 158 -13.77 -1.42 -6.18
CA PRO A 158 -14.38 -2.60 -5.59
C PRO A 158 -14.85 -2.32 -4.16
N LYS A 159 -15.96 -2.95 -3.76
CA LYS A 159 -16.51 -2.80 -2.40
C LYS A 159 -15.53 -3.24 -1.31
N SER A 160 -14.84 -4.36 -1.54
CA SER A 160 -13.81 -4.89 -0.63
C SER A 160 -12.69 -3.86 -0.40
N SER A 161 -12.23 -3.21 -1.47
CA SER A 161 -11.23 -2.14 -1.40
C SER A 161 -11.74 -0.90 -0.65
N LEU A 162 -13.00 -0.52 -0.82
CA LEU A 162 -13.60 0.60 -0.08
C LEU A 162 -13.70 0.30 1.42
N GLN A 163 -14.11 -0.92 1.79
CA GLN A 163 -14.16 -1.34 3.19
C GLN A 163 -12.76 -1.35 3.83
N ARG A 164 -11.76 -1.89 3.12
CA ARG A 164 -10.36 -1.86 3.57
C ARG A 164 -9.84 -0.44 3.75
N LEU A 165 -10.16 0.46 2.81
CA LEU A 165 -9.80 1.87 2.89
C LEU A 165 -10.44 2.53 4.13
N ASP A 166 -11.74 2.36 4.34
CA ASP A 166 -12.45 2.95 5.48
C ASP A 166 -11.86 2.47 6.81
N LEU A 167 -11.55 1.16 6.94
CA LEU A 167 -10.85 0.60 8.10
C LEU A 167 -9.44 1.17 8.28
N CYS A 168 -8.68 1.33 7.19
CA CYS A 168 -7.34 1.92 7.22
C CYS A 168 -7.38 3.36 7.73
N LEU A 169 -8.31 4.17 7.23
CA LEU A 169 -8.48 5.56 7.61
C LEU A 169 -8.96 5.71 9.07
N ALA A 170 -9.89 4.87 9.52
CA ALA A 170 -10.33 4.84 10.91
C ALA A 170 -9.17 4.55 11.87
N ARG A 171 -8.34 3.54 11.55
CA ARG A 171 -7.13 3.24 12.34
C ARG A 171 -6.14 4.39 12.35
N ALA A 172 -5.91 5.03 11.19
CA ALA A 172 -5.02 6.18 11.10
C ALA A 172 -5.49 7.37 11.95
N ALA A 173 -6.81 7.65 11.95
CA ALA A 173 -7.42 8.68 12.77
C ALA A 173 -7.26 8.39 14.27
N GLU A 174 -7.43 7.14 14.69
CA GLU A 174 -7.26 6.75 16.09
C GLU A 174 -5.79 6.88 16.54
N VAL A 175 -4.84 6.47 15.70
CA VAL A 175 -3.41 6.66 15.98
C VAL A 175 -3.05 8.14 16.08
N ALA A 176 -3.60 9.00 15.20
CA ALA A 176 -3.38 10.43 15.26
C ALA A 176 -3.90 11.03 16.58
N LYS A 177 -5.12 10.67 16.99
CA LYS A 177 -5.72 11.09 18.26
C LYS A 177 -4.87 10.69 19.47
N ARG A 178 -4.43 9.43 19.54
CA ARG A 178 -3.55 8.94 20.63
C ARG A 178 -2.22 9.69 20.68
N LYS A 179 -1.66 10.06 19.52
CA LYS A 179 -0.41 10.83 19.44
C LYS A 179 -0.59 12.26 19.94
N GLU A 180 -1.71 12.90 19.60
CA GLU A 180 -2.08 14.23 20.10
C GLU A 180 -2.26 14.20 21.62
N GLU A 181 -3.02 13.25 22.15
CA GLU A 181 -3.23 13.07 23.60
C GLU A 181 -1.91 12.82 24.35
N SER A 182 -1.04 11.96 23.81
CA SER A 182 0.30 11.73 24.38
C SER A 182 1.16 12.99 24.36
N SER A 183 1.14 13.75 23.26
CA SER A 183 1.93 14.99 23.15
C SER A 183 1.40 16.11 24.06
N ALA A 184 0.08 16.19 24.25
CA ALA A 184 -0.54 17.14 25.17
C ALA A 184 -0.20 16.80 26.64
N SER A 185 -0.18 15.50 26.99
CA SER A 185 0.17 15.04 28.33
C SER A 185 1.66 15.25 28.66
N GLU A 186 2.55 15.20 27.66
CA GLU A 186 3.99 15.46 27.82
C GLU A 186 4.28 16.96 27.98
N VAL A 187 3.57 17.83 27.26
CA VAL A 187 3.66 19.30 27.41
C VAL A 187 3.20 19.76 28.80
N THR A 188 2.15 19.17 29.36
CA THR A 188 1.70 19.47 30.74
C THR A 188 2.69 19.04 31.83
N LYS A 189 3.60 18.09 31.55
CA LYS A 189 4.61 17.64 32.52
C LYS A 189 5.85 18.55 32.52
N THR A 190 6.14 19.22 31.41
CA THR A 190 7.28 20.15 31.27
C THR A 190 7.03 21.59 31.74
N THR A 191 5.78 21.99 31.99
CA THR A 191 5.45 23.34 32.49
C THR A 191 5.26 23.41 34.00
N GLY A 192 5.41 22.29 34.71
CA GLY A 192 5.19 22.17 36.15
C GLY A 192 6.47 21.94 36.96
N ASP A 193 7.56 22.65 36.68
CA ASP A 193 8.71 22.64 37.59
C ASP A 193 9.26 24.05 37.83
N ALA A 194 8.61 24.74 38.77
CA ALA A 194 9.18 25.85 39.52
C ALA A 194 8.53 25.94 40.91
N ARG A 195 9.24 25.36 41.89
CA ARG A 195 9.39 25.76 43.31
C ARG A 195 8.95 24.78 44.41
N ASP A 196 9.95 24.50 45.25
CA ASP A 196 9.99 24.34 46.72
C ASP A 196 9.53 23.03 47.40
N VAL A 197 10.54 22.21 47.72
CA VAL A 197 10.94 21.61 49.01
C VAL A 197 9.89 21.32 50.12
N GLU A 198 9.95 20.05 50.56
CA GLU A 198 9.76 19.47 51.92
C GLU A 198 8.51 18.65 52.32
N GLU A 199 8.82 17.37 52.59
CA GLU A 199 8.49 16.49 53.73
C GLU A 199 7.16 15.70 53.88
N SER A 200 7.40 14.38 54.05
CA SER A 200 6.76 13.43 54.98
C SER A 200 5.64 12.50 54.51
N GLY A 201 5.82 11.21 54.84
CA GLY A 201 4.75 10.36 55.39
C GLY A 201 4.19 9.21 54.53
N GLY A 202 4.59 7.97 54.85
CA GLY A 202 3.64 6.89 55.15
C GLY A 202 3.01 6.06 54.02
N GLU A 203 3.49 4.81 53.89
CA GLU A 203 2.73 3.55 54.04
C GLU A 203 1.50 3.25 53.13
N GLY A 204 1.52 2.07 52.49
CA GLY A 204 0.28 1.38 52.10
C GLY A 204 0.31 0.66 50.76
N ASP A 205 0.63 -0.62 50.81
CA ASP A 205 0.31 -1.66 49.80
C ASP A 205 -1.18 -1.66 49.38
N LYS A 206 -1.44 -1.88 48.08
CA LYS A 206 -2.41 -2.87 47.54
C LYS A 206 -2.61 -2.71 46.03
N THR A 207 -2.30 -3.77 45.30
CA THR A 207 -2.93 -4.10 44.01
C THR A 207 -4.44 -4.34 44.23
N PRO A 208 -5.31 -3.97 43.28
CA PRO A 208 -6.17 -5.01 42.72
C PRO A 208 -6.45 -4.88 41.21
N THR A 209 -6.35 -6.05 40.55
CA THR A 209 -7.27 -6.66 39.57
C THR A 209 -8.12 -5.78 38.63
N GLY A 210 -7.89 -5.99 37.33
CA GLY A 210 -8.84 -6.58 36.37
C GLY A 210 -10.27 -6.05 36.35
N VAL A 211 -10.66 -5.46 35.22
CA VAL A 211 -12.06 -5.40 34.82
C VAL A 211 -12.15 -5.78 33.35
N ASP A 212 -12.84 -6.88 33.11
CA ASP A 212 -13.31 -7.37 31.83
C ASP A 212 -14.25 -6.32 31.18
N VAL A 213 -14.11 -6.12 29.87
CA VAL A 213 -15.14 -5.44 29.08
C VAL A 213 -15.78 -6.48 28.19
N ASP A 214 -16.99 -6.86 28.58
CA ASP A 214 -17.92 -7.68 27.82
C ASP A 214 -18.16 -7.06 26.45
N ALA A 215 -17.92 -7.88 25.43
CA ALA A 215 -18.29 -7.65 24.07
C ALA A 215 -19.72 -8.17 23.88
N ASP A 216 -20.67 -7.28 23.59
CA ASP A 216 -21.94 -7.63 22.95
C ASP A 216 -22.42 -6.40 22.16
N ALA A 217 -22.24 -6.46 20.84
CA ALA A 217 -23.07 -5.74 19.89
C ALA A 217 -23.06 -6.53 18.57
N ASP A 218 -24.16 -7.25 18.40
CA ASP A 218 -24.45 -8.22 17.36
C ASP A 218 -24.28 -7.72 15.93
N ALA A 219 -23.87 -8.68 15.11
CA ALA A 219 -23.87 -8.62 13.67
C ALA A 219 -25.30 -8.77 13.12
N ASP A 220 -25.67 -7.89 12.19
CA ASP A 220 -26.63 -8.22 11.14
C ASP A 220 -25.87 -8.23 9.81
N ALA A 221 -25.32 -9.39 9.49
CA ALA A 221 -24.71 -9.72 8.21
C ALA A 221 -25.75 -10.47 7.37
N ASP A 222 -26.47 -9.73 6.52
CA ASP A 222 -27.21 -10.30 5.39
C ASP A 222 -26.52 -9.89 4.09
N GLY A 223 -26.18 -10.90 3.29
CA GLY A 223 -25.11 -10.89 2.31
C GLY A 223 -25.35 -10.15 0.99
N ASP A 224 -24.32 -10.14 0.16
CA ASP A 224 -24.48 -10.44 -1.26
C ASP A 224 -23.15 -11.00 -1.81
N GLY A 225 -23.19 -12.20 -2.39
CA GLY A 225 -22.04 -13.02 -2.81
C GLY A 225 -21.24 -12.49 -4.00
N LYS A 226 -20.99 -11.19 -4.05
CA LYS A 226 -20.10 -10.50 -5.00
C LYS A 226 -18.69 -10.26 -4.46
N GLU A 227 -18.50 -10.37 -3.16
CA GLU A 227 -17.23 -10.01 -2.49
C GLU A 227 -16.10 -10.99 -2.85
N ASP A 228 -16.41 -12.28 -2.98
CA ASP A 228 -15.43 -13.29 -3.39
C ASP A 228 -15.05 -13.18 -4.88
N GLU A 229 -15.93 -12.68 -5.75
CA GLU A 229 -15.67 -12.66 -7.20
C GLU A 229 -14.54 -11.70 -7.61
N ASP A 230 -14.45 -10.52 -7.00
CA ASP A 230 -13.43 -9.52 -7.35
C ASP A 230 -12.03 -9.92 -6.86
N ASP A 231 -11.94 -10.43 -5.64
CA ASP A 231 -10.69 -10.92 -5.05
C ASP A 231 -10.23 -12.21 -5.75
N GLU A 232 -11.15 -13.12 -6.09
CA GLU A 232 -10.83 -14.31 -6.90
C GLU A 232 -10.42 -13.94 -8.33
N ALA A 233 -11.03 -12.91 -8.95
CA ALA A 233 -10.65 -12.43 -10.26
C ALA A 233 -9.24 -11.82 -10.24
N PHE A 234 -8.88 -11.09 -9.18
CA PHE A 234 -7.51 -10.63 -8.97
C PHE A 234 -6.55 -11.81 -8.80
N GLU A 235 -6.83 -12.76 -7.90
CA GLU A 235 -5.98 -13.94 -7.69
C GLU A 235 -5.79 -14.75 -8.98
N ARG A 236 -6.86 -14.92 -9.77
CA ARG A 236 -6.83 -15.65 -11.04
C ARG A 236 -5.92 -14.96 -12.06
N ARG A 237 -6.06 -13.64 -12.21
CA ARG A 237 -5.17 -12.83 -13.06
C ARG A 237 -3.74 -12.89 -12.57
N PHE A 238 -3.53 -12.79 -11.26
CA PHE A 238 -2.21 -12.91 -10.66
C PHE A 238 -1.54 -14.23 -11.03
N ARG A 239 -2.21 -15.36 -10.76
CA ARG A 239 -1.65 -16.70 -11.04
C ARG A 239 -1.40 -16.92 -12.53
N ALA A 240 -2.29 -16.40 -13.39
CA ALA A 240 -2.11 -16.48 -14.84
C ALA A 240 -0.88 -15.69 -15.31
N THR A 241 -0.70 -14.47 -14.80
CA THR A 241 0.46 -13.62 -15.13
C THR A 241 1.76 -14.18 -14.53
N GLU A 242 1.74 -14.68 -13.30
CA GLU A 242 2.87 -15.35 -12.67
C GLU A 242 3.30 -16.58 -13.49
N LYS A 243 2.35 -17.42 -13.91
CA LYS A 243 2.61 -18.56 -14.77
C LYS A 243 3.22 -18.13 -16.11
N ALA A 244 2.64 -17.14 -16.77
CA ALA A 244 3.16 -16.63 -18.05
C ALA A 244 4.58 -16.06 -17.91
N LEU A 245 4.91 -15.45 -16.75
CA LEU A 245 6.25 -14.96 -16.44
C LEU A 245 7.24 -16.10 -16.17
N GLN A 246 6.84 -17.11 -15.42
CA GLN A 246 7.67 -18.31 -15.19
C GLN A 246 7.99 -19.02 -16.50
N GLU A 247 7.00 -19.22 -17.36
CA GLU A 247 7.20 -19.79 -18.71
C GLU A 247 8.17 -18.94 -19.56
N ARG A 248 8.06 -17.60 -19.46
CA ARG A 248 8.98 -16.70 -20.15
C ARG A 248 10.40 -16.78 -19.60
N LEU A 249 10.56 -16.89 -18.28
CA LEU A 249 11.86 -17.05 -17.61
C LEU A 249 12.52 -18.38 -17.97
N GLU A 250 11.76 -19.47 -17.98
CA GLU A 250 12.24 -20.79 -18.43
C GLU A 250 12.69 -20.76 -19.88
N ARG A 251 11.92 -20.11 -20.75
CA ARG A 251 12.30 -19.96 -22.16
C ARG A 251 13.58 -19.13 -22.32
N LEU A 252 13.77 -18.09 -21.52
CA LEU A 252 14.98 -17.27 -21.55
C LEU A 252 16.18 -18.02 -20.98
N SER A 253 16.00 -18.83 -19.92
CA SER A 253 17.08 -19.61 -19.33
C SER A 253 17.56 -20.73 -20.25
N LEU A 254 16.64 -21.40 -20.96
CA LEU A 254 16.97 -22.37 -21.99
C LEU A 254 17.83 -21.76 -23.11
N LYS A 255 17.39 -20.61 -23.65
CA LYS A 255 18.17 -19.88 -24.68
C LYS A 255 19.57 -19.50 -24.20
N LEU A 256 19.68 -18.98 -22.97
CA LEU A 256 20.97 -18.62 -22.37
C LEU A 256 21.91 -19.81 -22.19
N ASN A 257 21.37 -21.03 -22.02
CA ASN A 257 22.15 -22.24 -21.91
C ASN A 257 22.57 -22.78 -23.30
N GLU A 258 21.69 -22.67 -24.30
CA GLU A 258 22.01 -22.99 -25.71
C GLU A 258 23.13 -22.07 -26.24
N ASP A 259 23.00 -20.76 -26.04
CA ASP A 259 24.01 -19.77 -26.47
C ASP A 259 25.39 -20.02 -25.80
N LYS A 260 25.40 -20.47 -24.54
CA LYS A 260 26.64 -20.84 -23.82
C LYS A 260 27.26 -22.15 -24.32
N GLN A 261 26.44 -23.09 -24.78
CA GLN A 261 26.93 -24.36 -25.36
C GLN A 261 27.56 -24.12 -26.73
N ASP A 262 27.01 -23.20 -27.53
CA ASP A 262 27.60 -22.82 -28.81
C ASP A 262 28.92 -22.06 -28.63
N ASP A 263 29.03 -21.16 -27.64
CA ASP A 263 30.27 -20.43 -27.33
C ASP A 263 31.41 -21.30 -26.75
N THR A 264 31.08 -22.47 -26.18
CA THR A 264 32.08 -23.42 -25.64
C THR A 264 32.49 -24.51 -26.63
N SER A 265 31.88 -24.52 -27.82
CA SER A 265 32.12 -25.51 -28.89
C SER A 265 33.03 -24.98 -30.01
N ILE A 266 33.60 -23.78 -29.87
CA ILE A 266 34.55 -23.11 -30.77
C ILE A 266 35.92 -23.05 -30.09
#